data_AF-A0A7V1PKF8-F1
#
_entry.id   AF-A0A7V1PKF8-F1
#
_cell.length_a   1.000
_cell.length_b   1.000
_cell.length_c   1.000
_cell.angle_alpha   90.00
_cell.angle_beta   90.00
_cell.angle_gamma   90.00
#
_symmetry.space_group_name_H-M   'P 1'
#
loop_
_entity.id
_entity.type
_entity.pdbx_description
1 polymer ?
#
loop_
_entity_poly.entity_id
_entity_poly.type
_entity_poly.pdbx_seq_one_letter_code
_entity_poly.pdbx_strand_id
1 'polypeptide(L)'
;MKRAAVFYFANLGADVIRCVNATKNNNEDRYRDSLARAHRTLEQLRNTGRHEAYEEGLLMIRGLELARATPEELASFRSSLDSLMCTFSARFAM
;
A
#
# COMPACT_ATOMS: atom_id res chain seq x y z
N MET A 1 1.94 -21.69 -9.29
CA MET A 1 1.78 -21.42 -7.85
C MET A 1 0.89 -20.20 -7.66
N LYS A 2 -0.28 -20.32 -7.00
CA LYS A 2 -1.04 -19.15 -6.55
C LYS A 2 -0.22 -18.45 -5.46
N ARG A 3 0.21 -17.21 -5.69
CA ARG A 3 0.89 -16.41 -4.65
C ARG A 3 -0.10 -16.18 -3.49
N ALA A 4 0.36 -16.32 -2.25
CA ALA A 4 -0.47 -16.13 -1.06
C ALA A 4 -0.93 -14.67 -0.95
N ALA A 5 -2.07 -14.41 -0.28
CA ALA A 5 -2.59 -13.06 -0.08
C ALA A 5 -1.54 -12.11 0.54
N VAL A 6 -0.69 -12.65 1.43
CA VAL A 6 0.43 -11.93 2.06
C VAL A 6 1.41 -11.34 1.04
N PHE A 7 1.67 -12.03 -0.08
CA PHE A 7 2.57 -11.53 -1.13
C PHE A 7 2.00 -10.28 -1.82
N TYR A 8 0.70 -10.29 -2.12
CA TYR A 8 0.04 -9.14 -2.74
C TYR A 8 -0.07 -7.97 -1.76
N PHE A 9 -0.34 -8.25 -0.49
CA PHE A 9 -0.37 -7.24 0.56
C PHE A 9 1.00 -6.56 0.74
N ALA A 10 2.09 -7.35 0.70
CA ALA A 10 3.44 -6.82 0.77
C ALA A 10 3.78 -5.89 -0.40
N ASN A 11 3.41 -6.26 -1.63
CA ASN A 11 3.62 -5.41 -2.80
C ASN A 11 2.78 -4.12 -2.72
N LEU A 12 1.52 -4.25 -2.30
CA LEU A 12 0.63 -3.10 -2.14
C LEU A 12 1.21 -2.13 -1.10
N GLY A 13 1.58 -2.62 0.08
CA GLY A 13 2.21 -1.81 1.12
C GLY A 13 3.49 -1.13 0.66
N ALA A 14 4.33 -1.82 -0.13
CA ALA A 14 5.54 -1.25 -0.71
C ALA A 14 5.24 -0.12 -1.72
N ASP A 15 4.22 -0.26 -2.57
CA ASP A 15 3.83 0.80 -3.51
C ASP A 15 3.18 1.98 -2.77
N VAL A 16 2.39 1.75 -1.74
CA VAL A 16 1.83 2.83 -0.89
C VAL A 16 2.95 3.58 -0.15
N ILE A 17 3.96 2.87 0.37
CA ILE A 17 5.19 3.47 0.93
C ILE A 17 5.90 4.36 -0.09
N ARG A 18 5.99 3.92 -1.35
CA ARG A 18 6.58 4.72 -2.44
C ARG A 18 5.73 5.96 -2.73
N CYS A 19 4.40 5.87 -2.68
CA CYS A 19 3.52 7.03 -2.80
C CYS A 19 3.77 8.05 -1.68
N VAL A 20 3.85 7.61 -0.43
CA VAL A 20 4.17 8.49 0.72
C VAL A 20 5.50 9.22 0.49
N ASN A 21 6.54 8.49 0.08
CA ASN A 21 7.86 9.07 -0.18
C ASN A 21 7.82 10.06 -1.36
N ALA A 22 7.02 9.78 -2.39
CA ALA A 22 6.85 10.68 -3.52
C ALA A 22 6.16 11.98 -3.11
N THR A 23 5.08 11.90 -2.32
CA THR A 23 4.39 13.07 -1.75
C THR A 23 5.35 13.91 -0.90
N LYS A 24 6.14 13.30 -0.01
CA LYS A 24 7.14 14.02 0.81
C LYS A 24 8.18 14.79 -0.01
N ASN A 25 8.49 14.30 -1.20
CA ASN A 25 9.47 14.90 -2.11
C ASN A 25 8.83 15.80 -3.18
N ASN A 26 7.52 16.10 -3.08
CA ASN A 26 6.75 16.83 -4.09
C ASN A 26 6.91 16.25 -5.52
N ASN A 27 7.09 14.93 -5.63
CA ASN A 27 7.28 14.25 -6.91
C ASN A 27 5.98 13.59 -7.36
N GLU A 28 5.12 14.37 -8.02
CA GLU A 28 3.78 13.91 -8.41
C GLU A 28 3.81 12.81 -9.47
N ASP A 29 4.78 12.82 -10.38
CA ASP A 29 4.93 11.78 -11.42
C ASP A 29 5.19 10.42 -10.77
N ARG A 30 6.13 10.37 -9.81
CA ARG A 30 6.45 9.16 -9.07
C ARG A 30 5.29 8.71 -8.17
N TYR A 31 4.51 9.66 -7.65
CA TYR A 31 3.29 9.35 -6.92
C TYR A 31 2.29 8.63 -7.82
N ARG A 32 1.96 9.20 -8.99
CA ARG A 32 1.01 8.62 -9.95
C ARG A 32 1.46 7.24 -10.43
N ASP A 33 2.74 7.08 -10.75
CA ASP A 33 3.30 5.79 -11.19
C ASP A 33 3.18 4.71 -10.11
N SER A 34 3.41 5.07 -8.85
CA SER A 34 3.33 4.14 -7.72
C SER A 34 1.89 3.79 -7.39
N LEU A 35 0.98 4.77 -7.44
CA LEU A 35 -0.44 4.56 -7.27
C LEU A 35 -1.02 3.64 -8.36
N ALA A 36 -0.59 3.83 -9.62
CA ALA A 36 -1.00 2.96 -10.73
C ALA A 36 -0.57 1.49 -10.51
N ARG A 37 0.62 1.24 -9.95
CA ARG A 37 1.05 -0.12 -9.59
C ARG A 37 0.23 -0.71 -8.43
N ALA A 38 -0.12 0.10 -7.44
CA ALA A 38 -1.00 -0.30 -6.34
C ALA A 38 -2.38 -0.73 -6.87
N HIS A 39 -2.98 0.05 -7.77
CA HIS A 39 -4.26 -0.30 -8.40
C HIS A 39 -4.19 -1.58 -9.25
N ARG A 40 -3.10 -1.79 -10.01
CA ARG A 40 -2.90 -3.06 -10.74
C ARG A 40 -2.86 -4.26 -9.79
N THR A 41 -2.25 -4.10 -8.61
CA THR A 41 -2.24 -5.15 -7.57
C THR A 41 -3.64 -5.43 -7.03
N LEU A 42 -4.45 -4.38 -6.78
CA LEU A 42 -5.86 -4.54 -6.38
C LEU A 42 -6.68 -5.27 -7.45
N GLU A 43 -6.53 -4.90 -8.71
CA GLU A 43 -7.23 -5.56 -9.81
C GLU A 43 -6.87 -7.05 -9.89
N GLN A 44 -5.59 -7.40 -9.68
CA GLN A 44 -5.16 -8.78 -9.61
C GLN A 44 -5.77 -9.53 -8.40
N LEU A 45 -5.88 -8.89 -7.23
CA LEU A 45 -6.54 -9.46 -6.05
C LEU A 45 -8.02 -9.75 -6.32
N ARG A 46 -8.72 -8.80 -6.95
CA ARG A 46 -10.12 -8.96 -7.36
C ARG A 46 -10.27 -10.12 -8.34
N ASN A 47 -9.45 -10.16 -9.39
CA ASN A 47 -9.54 -11.18 -10.44
C ASN A 47 -9.17 -12.59 -9.95
N THR A 48 -8.42 -12.70 -8.86
CA THR A 48 -8.04 -13.99 -8.25
C THR A 48 -8.98 -14.43 -7.13
N GLY A 49 -10.10 -13.74 -6.92
CA GLY A 49 -11.11 -14.07 -5.91
C GLY A 49 -10.64 -13.85 -4.47
N ARG A 50 -9.69 -12.92 -4.25
CA ARG A 50 -9.16 -12.57 -2.93
C ARG A 50 -9.88 -11.33 -2.39
N HIS A 51 -11.19 -11.42 -2.20
CA HIS A 51 -12.05 -10.27 -1.89
C HIS A 51 -11.64 -9.54 -0.59
N GLU A 52 -11.34 -10.27 0.49
CA GLU A 52 -10.88 -9.66 1.76
C GLU A 52 -9.62 -8.81 1.57
N ALA A 53 -8.58 -9.37 0.94
CA ALA A 53 -7.33 -8.66 0.67
C ALA A 53 -7.52 -7.48 -0.30
N TYR A 54 -8.48 -7.58 -1.22
CA TYR A 54 -8.86 -6.46 -2.09
C TYR A 54 -9.48 -5.31 -1.28
N GLU A 55 -10.40 -5.61 -0.36
CA GLU A 55 -11.06 -4.61 0.49
C GLU A 55 -10.07 -3.94 1.44
N GLU A 56 -9.23 -4.71 2.12
CA GLU A 56 -8.16 -4.18 2.98
C GLU A 56 -7.21 -3.27 2.19
N GLY A 57 -6.83 -3.69 0.99
CA GLY A 57 -5.97 -2.90 0.13
C GLY A 57 -6.63 -1.62 -0.39
N LEU A 58 -7.94 -1.65 -0.67
CA LEU A 58 -8.70 -0.47 -1.06
C LEU A 58 -8.75 0.56 0.08
N LEU A 59 -8.94 0.09 1.33
CA LEU A 59 -8.88 0.95 2.51
C LEU A 59 -7.50 1.58 2.68
N MET A 60 -6.42 0.83 2.43
CA MET A 60 -5.05 1.35 2.49
C MET A 60 -4.82 2.50 1.48
N ILE A 61 -5.30 2.37 0.25
CA ILE A 61 -5.20 3.44 -0.77
C ILE A 61 -6.03 4.66 -0.37
N ARG A 62 -7.27 4.47 0.09
CA ARG A 62 -8.11 5.59 0.57
C ARG A 62 -7.49 6.32 1.76
N GLY A 63 -6.87 5.57 2.67
CA GLY A 63 -6.12 6.14 3.79
C GLY A 63 -4.96 7.01 3.32
N LEU A 64 -4.22 6.59 2.30
CA LEU A 64 -3.17 7.40 1.67
C LEU A 64 -3.75 8.69 1.07
N GLU A 65 -4.86 8.62 0.34
CA GLU A 65 -5.49 9.80 -0.28
C GLU A 65 -5.90 10.84 0.77
N LEU A 66 -6.53 10.40 1.87
CA LEU A 66 -6.88 11.25 2.99
C LEU A 66 -5.63 11.87 3.64
N ALA A 67 -4.61 11.04 3.90
CA ALA A 67 -3.41 11.47 4.59
C ALA A 67 -2.53 12.44 3.78
N ARG A 68 -2.78 12.62 2.47
CA ARG A 68 -2.06 13.60 1.66
C ARG A 68 -2.46 15.05 1.95
N ALA A 69 -3.54 15.29 2.68
CA ALA A 69 -4.04 16.64 2.93
C ALA A 69 -3.05 17.50 3.73
N THR A 70 -2.32 16.90 4.67
CA THR A 70 -1.31 17.60 5.49
C THR A 70 -0.04 16.77 5.69
N PRO A 71 1.13 17.42 5.89
CA PRO A 71 2.36 16.72 6.24
C PRO A 71 2.25 15.86 7.51
N GLU A 72 1.50 16.34 8.50
CA GLU A 72 1.27 15.67 9.79
C GLU A 72 0.47 14.38 9.61
N GLU A 73 -0.63 14.42 8.86
CA GLU A 73 -1.44 13.24 8.56
C GLU A 73 -0.63 12.23 7.72
N LEU A 74 0.17 12.70 6.77
CA LEU A 74 1.04 11.86 5.96
C LEU A 74 2.09 11.13 6.81
N ALA A 75 2.64 11.82 7.80
CA ALA A 75 3.60 11.25 8.75
C ALA A 75 2.93 10.22 9.68
N SER A 76 1.74 10.54 10.19
CA SER A 76 0.94 9.62 11.02
C SER A 76 0.59 8.34 10.25
N PHE A 77 0.05 8.49 9.03
CA PHE A 77 -0.26 7.39 8.13
C PHE A 77 0.97 6.51 7.84
N ARG A 78 2.12 7.14 7.61
CA ARG A 78 3.38 6.43 7.39
C ARG A 78 3.74 5.53 8.57
N SER A 79 3.64 6.04 9.79
CA SER A 79 3.94 5.29 11.01
C SER A 79 3.02 4.07 11.17
N SER A 80 1.71 4.26 10.97
CA SER A 80 0.73 3.16 11.00
C SER A 80 1.01 2.11 9.93
N LEU A 81 1.37 2.54 8.72
CA LEU A 81 1.70 1.64 7.62
C LEU A 81 2.98 0.85 7.90
N ASP A 82 4.03 1.48 8.41
CA ASP A 82 5.27 0.78 8.78
C ASP A 82 5.01 -0.27 9.88
N SER A 83 4.21 0.06 10.90
CA SER A 83 3.82 -0.90 11.94
C SER A 83 3.06 -2.11 11.38
N LEU A 84 2.14 -1.87 10.45
CA LEU A 84 1.40 -2.92 9.77
C LEU A 84 2.35 -3.82 8.95
N MET A 85 3.25 -3.21 8.17
CA MET A 85 4.19 -3.92 7.31
C MET A 85 5.24 -4.72 8.08
N CYS A 86 5.69 -4.25 9.25
CA CYS A 86 6.58 -4.99 10.14
C CYS A 86 5.96 -6.31 10.61
N THR A 87 4.65 -6.31 10.92
CA THR A 87 3.91 -7.51 11.34
C THR A 87 3.93 -8.59 10.25
N PHE A 88 3.80 -8.19 8.98
CA PHE A 88 3.87 -9.13 7.86
C PHE A 88 5.30 -9.57 7.54
N SER A 89 6.28 -8.67 7.70
CA SER A 89 7.70 -8.97 7.44
C SER A 89 8.26 -10.01 8.42
N ALA A 90 7.89 -9.92 9.71
CA ALA A 90 8.23 -10.92 10.72
C ALA A 90 7.72 -12.32 10.35
N ARG A 91 6.62 -12.40 9.59
CA ARG A 91 6.00 -13.65 9.14
C ARG A 91 6.70 -14.27 7.92
N PHE A 92 7.61 -13.56 7.26
CA PHE A 92 8.45 -14.05 6.16
C PHE A 92 9.88 -14.42 6.60
N ALA A 93 10.28 -14.06 7.83
CA ALA A 93 11.60 -14.35 8.40
C ALA A 93 11.65 -15.67 9.21
N MET A 94 10.51 -16.36 9.36
CA MET A 94 10.38 -17.73 9.88
C MET A 94 10.04 -18.69 8.75
#